data_AF-A0A6C1KI61-F1
#
_entry.id   AF-A0A6C1KI61-F1
#
_cell.length_a   1.000
_cell.length_b   1.000
_cell.length_c   1.000
_cell.angle_alpha   90.00
_cell.angle_beta   90.00
_cell.angle_gamma   90.00
#
_symmetry.space_group_name_H-M   'P 1'
#
loop_
_entity.id
_entity.type
_entity.pdbx_description
1 polymer ?
#
loop_
_entity_poly.entity_id
_entity_poly.type
_entity_poly.pdbx_seq_one_letter_code
_entity_poly.pdbx_strand_id
1 'polypeptide(L)' 'MIEPEAFKAEIEAFISKNGIAPTRFGKEAVGDPKFVFDLRQGREPSWRTAERVKAFMAQFHACSQPEHQGRVA' A
#
# COMPACT_ATOMS: atom_id res chain seq x y z
N MET A 1 16.82 -2.91 -5.80
CA MET A 1 15.71 -3.27 -6.71
C MET A 1 14.47 -3.39 -5.84
N ILE A 2 13.32 -2.88 -6.28
CA ILE A 2 12.06 -3.10 -5.57
C ILE A 2 11.54 -4.45 -6.03
N GLU A 3 11.32 -5.40 -5.13
CA GLU A 3 10.66 -6.67 -5.47
C GLU A 3 9.17 -6.39 -5.74
N PRO A 4 8.72 -6.46 -7.01
CA PRO A 4 7.36 -6.06 -7.37
C PRO A 4 6.31 -6.97 -6.71
N GLU A 5 6.64 -8.24 -6.49
CA GLU A 5 5.76 -9.24 -5.88
C GLU A 5 5.51 -8.98 -4.39
N ALA A 6 6.57 -8.72 -3.63
CA ALA A 6 6.46 -8.37 -2.22
C ALA A 6 5.65 -7.09 -2.02
N PHE A 7 5.91 -6.08 -2.84
CA PHE A 7 5.20 -4.80 -2.78
C PHE A 7 3.73 -4.93 -3.16
N LYS A 8 3.40 -5.74 -4.16
CA LYS A 8 2.01 -6.08 -4.51
C LYS A 8 1.29 -6.74 -3.34
N ALA A 9 1.91 -7.74 -2.70
CA ALA A 9 1.31 -8.46 -1.58
C ALA A 9 1.00 -7.53 -0.39
N GLU A 10 1.90 -6.60 -0.09
CA GLU A 10 1.73 -5.59 0.98
C GLU A 10 0.54 -4.66 0.69
N ILE A 11 0.40 -4.20 -0.57
CA ILE A 11 -0.75 -3.40 -1.01
C ILE A 11 -2.06 -4.20 -0.91
N GLU A 12 -2.08 -5.45 -1.35
CA GLU A 12 -3.30 -6.28 -1.31
C GLU A 12 -3.74 -6.57 0.13
N ALA A 13 -2.80 -6.85 1.03
CA ALA A 13 -3.08 -7.02 2.46
C ALA A 13 -3.65 -5.73 3.06
N PHE A 14 -3.07 -4.57 2.72
CA PHE A 14 -3.55 -3.27 3.19
C PHE A 14 -4.96 -2.96 2.68
N ILE A 15 -5.23 -3.18 1.39
CA ILE A 15 -6.55 -3.02 0.77
C ILE A 15 -7.58 -3.93 1.45
N SER A 16 -7.24 -5.20 1.65
CA SER A 16 -8.14 -6.16 2.28
C SER A 16 -8.43 -5.81 3.75
N LYS A 17 -7.43 -5.31 4.48
CA LYS A 17 -7.57 -4.92 5.89
C LYS A 17 -8.44 -3.68 6.07
N ASN A 18 -8.28 -2.68 5.18
CA ASN A 18 -9.01 -1.41 5.28
C ASN A 18 -10.31 -1.38 4.46
N GLY A 19 -10.56 -2.39 3.61
CA GLY A 19 -11.72 -2.44 2.73
C GLY A 19 -11.74 -1.36 1.63
N ILE A 20 -10.57 -0.82 1.25
CA ILE A 20 -10.47 0.29 0.28
C ILE A 20 -10.35 -0.28 -1.14
N ALA A 21 -11.12 0.23 -2.10
CA ALA A 21 -11.01 -0.22 -3.49
C ALA A 21 -9.59 0.06 -4.06
N PRO A 22 -9.02 -0.85 -4.89
CA PRO A 22 -7.68 -0.69 -5.47
C PRO A 22 -7.54 0.56 -6.34
N THR A 23 -8.59 0.95 -7.06
CA THR A 23 -8.67 2.21 -7.83
C THR A 23 -8.56 3.44 -6.93
N ARG A 24 -9.22 3.39 -5.77
CA ARG A 24 -9.21 4.47 -4.79
C ARG A 24 -7.85 4.57 -4.10
N PHE A 25 -7.27 3.43 -3.72
CA PHE A 25 -5.92 3.36 -3.19
C PHE A 25 -4.89 3.99 -4.13
N GLY A 26 -4.88 3.62 -5.41
CA GLY A 26 -3.94 4.20 -6.38
C GLY A 26 -4.11 5.71 -6.54
N LYS A 27 -5.36 6.19 -6.60
CA LYS A 27 -5.67 7.62 -6.67
C LYS A 27 -5.20 8.38 -5.41
N GLU A 28 -5.40 7.84 -4.22
CA GLU A 28 -5.02 8.50 -2.97
C GLU A 28 -3.51 8.42 -2.68
N ALA A 29 -2.88 7.27 -2.96
CA ALA A 29 -1.45 7.08 -2.68
C ALA A 29 -0.53 7.78 -3.70
N VAL A 30 -0.83 7.63 -5.00
CA VAL A 30 0.07 8.08 -6.08
C VAL A 30 -0.58 9.05 -7.06
N GLY A 31 -1.89 9.27 -6.97
CA GLY A 31 -2.65 10.09 -7.91
C GLY A 31 -3.13 9.33 -9.15
N ASP A 32 -2.91 8.02 -9.22
CA ASP A 32 -3.21 7.21 -10.41
C ASP A 32 -4.11 6.01 -10.05
N PRO A 33 -5.37 5.96 -10.54
CA PRO A 33 -6.29 4.88 -10.23
C PRO A 33 -5.96 3.56 -10.93
N LYS A 34 -5.10 3.56 -11.96
CA LYS A 34 -4.69 2.35 -12.70
C LYS A 34 -3.48 1.67 -12.06
N PHE A 35 -2.82 2.33 -11.12
CA PHE A 35 -1.61 1.85 -10.47
C PHE A 35 -1.66 0.39 -10.01
N VAL A 36 -2.70 -0.02 -9.30
CA VAL A 36 -2.83 -1.41 -8.81
C VAL A 36 -3.09 -2.40 -9.95
N PHE A 37 -3.80 -1.98 -10.99
CA PHE A 37 -4.02 -2.81 -12.19
C PHE A 37 -2.72 -3.00 -12.95
N ASP A 38 -1.97 -1.92 -13.16
CA ASP A 38 -0.66 -1.99 -13.80
C ASP A 38 0.30 -2.89 -13.01
N LEU A 39 0.33 -2.79 -11.67
CA LEU A 39 1.09 -3.68 -10.80
C LEU A 39 0.69 -5.14 -10.98
N ARG A 40 -0.61 -5.42 -11.15
CA ARG A 40 -1.10 -6.77 -11.48
C ARG A 40 -0.74 -7.24 -12.88
N GLN A 41 -0.50 -6.31 -13.81
CA GLN A 41 -0.03 -6.60 -15.17
C GLN A 41 1.50 -6.73 -15.25
N GLY A 42 2.23 -6.61 -14.13
CA GLY A 42 3.68 -6.74 -14.10
C GLY A 42 4.44 -5.42 -14.27
N ARG A 43 3.79 -4.26 -14.11
CA ARG A 43 4.47 -2.97 -14.09
C ARG A 43 5.40 -2.88 -12.89
N GLU A 44 6.64 -2.52 -13.15
CA GLU A 44 7.63 -2.24 -12.13
C GLU A 44 7.38 -0.85 -11.53
N PRO A 45 7.05 -0.74 -10.22
CA PRO A 45 6.92 0.55 -9.58
C PRO A 45 8.29 1.24 -9.54
N SER A 46 8.35 2.48 -10.02
CA SER A 46 9.55 3.30 -9.86
C SER A 46 9.77 3.65 -8.38
N TRP A 47 11.00 3.94 -7.98
CA TRP A 47 11.36 4.35 -6.62
C TRP A 47 10.41 5.42 -6.08
N ARG A 48 10.14 6.48 -6.87
CA ARG A 48 9.24 7.57 -6.48
C ARG A 48 7.83 7.08 -6.15
N THR A 49 7.35 6.08 -6.89
CA THR A 49 6.03 5.52 -6.69
C THR A 49 5.97 4.69 -5.41
N ALA A 50 7.00 3.88 -5.17
CA ALA A 50 7.11 3.10 -3.93
C ALA A 50 7.21 4.00 -2.70
N GLU A 51 7.95 5.12 -2.76
CA GLU A 51 8.02 6.06 -1.64
C GLU A 51 6.67 6.70 -1.32
N ARG A 52 5.91 7.13 -2.33
CA ARG A 52 4.58 7.71 -2.13
C ARG A 52 3.61 6.70 -1.51
N VAL A 53 3.65 5.46 -1.96
CA VAL A 53 2.83 4.37 -1.38
C VAL A 53 3.24 4.08 0.06
N LYS A 54 4.54 3.97 0.35
CA LYS A 54 5.03 3.77 1.71
C LYS A 54 4.64 4.92 2.63
N ALA A 55 4.74 6.17 2.17
CA ALA A 55 4.30 7.34 2.92
C ALA A 55 2.78 7.31 3.20
N PHE A 56 1.98 6.91 2.21
CA PHE A 56 0.53 6.74 2.37
C PHE A 56 0.19 5.65 3.39
N MET A 57 0.82 4.46 3.28
CA MET A 57 0.65 3.37 4.23
C MET A 57 1.08 3.76 5.64
N ALA A 58 2.21 4.47 5.79
CA ALA A 58 2.69 4.94 7.08
C ALA A 58 1.73 5.95 7.72
N GLN A 59 1.18 6.88 6.93
CA GLN A 59 0.18 7.84 7.40
C GLN A 59 -1.13 7.15 7.81
N PHE A 60 -1.55 6.11 7.09
CA PHE A 60 -2.70 5.30 7.46
C PHE A 60 -2.46 4.46 8.72
N HIS A 61 -1.29 3.84 8.86
CA HIS A 61 -0.91 3.10 10.07
C HIS A 61 -0.88 4.01 11.30
N ALA A 62 -0.41 5.25 11.16
CA ALA A 62 -0.41 6.22 12.25
C ALA A 62 -1.82 6.57 12.75
N CYS A 63 -2.85 6.47 11.90
CA CYS A 63 -4.24 6.73 12.27
C CYS A 63 -5.02 5.44 12.64
N SER A 64 -4.66 4.29 12.06
CA SER A 64 -5.35 3.01 12.24
C SER A 64 -4.70 2.10 13.32
N GLN A 65 -3.57 2.50 13.90
CA GLN A 65 -3.05 1.90 15.14
C GLN A 65 -3.35 2.79 16.35
N PRO A 66 -4.46 2.56 17.05
CA PRO A 66 -4.41 2.49 18.49
C PRO A 66 -3.99 1.06 18.88
N GLU A 67 -2.83 0.92 19.54
CA GLU A 67 -2.72 0.03 20.71
C GLU A 67 -2.86 -1.50 20.52
N HIS A 68 -2.03 -2.15 19.69
CA HIS A 68 -1.81 -3.61 19.82
C HIS A 68 -0.35 -4.05 20.01
N GLN A 69 0.49 -3.16 20.55
CA GLN A 69 1.65 -3.61 21.33
C GLN A 69 1.13 -4.16 22.67
N GLY A 70 0.46 -5.31 22.60
CA GLY A 70 0.14 -6.13 23.76
C GLY A 70 1.44 -6.57 24.41
N ARG A 71 1.79 -5.90 25.51
CA ARG A 71 2.54 -6.49 26.61
C ARG A 71 1.83 -7.79 27.01
N VAL A 72 2.43 -8.95 26.73
CA VAL A 72 2.31 -10.23 27.46
C VAL A 72 3.54 -11.05 27.07
N ALA A 73 4.30 -11.73 27.91
CA ALA A 73 4.53 -11.78 29.35
C ALA A 73 5.97 -12.31 29.49
#